data_AF-A0A074WKX7-F1
#
_entry.id   AF-A0A074WKX7-F1
#
_cell.length_a   1.000
_cell.length_b   1.000
_cell.length_c   1.000
_cell.angle_alpha   90.00
_cell.angle_beta   90.00
_cell.angle_gamma   90.00
#
_symmetry.space_group_name_H-M   'P 1'
#
loop_
_entity.id
_entity.type
_entity.pdbx_description
1 polymer ?
#
loop_
_entity_poly.entity_id
_entity_poly.type
_entity_poly.pdbx_seq_one_letter_code
_entity_poly.pdbx_strand_id
1 'polypeptide(L)'
;VIVRFDGGRREFLSEKRILSAMSSYFKRAFSGNFSVATSDVIDLGDEDNAKRICAMLCFIHGTPYTRLHQRNAVGHNLDFHIDLYLLGEQFDIRTLRYAAATTFFKEAVFFIDTPWFPMAVQRVIGPDAPVMADQYLVEVTVKICIEHIEKLITNERFVEMAHAGEL
;
A
#
# COMPACT_ATOMS: atom_id res chain seq x y z
N VAL A 1 -23.48 6.46 -0.76
CA VAL A 1 -22.55 6.67 -1.89
C VAL A 1 -22.00 5.32 -2.30
N ILE A 2 -21.96 5.05 -3.60
CA ILE A 2 -21.41 3.86 -4.20
C ILE A 2 -19.99 4.20 -4.65
N VAL A 3 -19.01 3.45 -4.16
CA VAL A 3 -17.63 3.51 -4.65
C VAL A 3 -17.49 2.47 -5.76
N ARG A 4 -17.26 2.91 -6.99
CA ARG A 4 -16.97 2.07 -8.15
C ARG A 4 -15.47 1.95 -8.36
N PHE A 5 -15.02 0.78 -8.75
CA PHE A 5 -13.63 0.48 -9.07
C PHE A 5 -13.57 -0.73 -10.01
N ASP A 6 -12.37 -1.09 -10.48
CA ASP A 6 -12.18 -2.20 -11.41
C ASP A 6 -12.93 -1.95 -12.74
N GLY A 7 -12.81 -0.73 -13.26
CA GLY A 7 -13.48 -0.30 -14.48
C GLY A 7 -15.00 -0.25 -14.35
N GLY A 8 -15.50 -0.03 -13.13
CA GLY A 8 -16.92 -0.05 -12.80
C GLY A 8 -17.53 -1.45 -12.63
N ARG A 9 -16.73 -2.53 -12.71
CA ARG A 9 -17.19 -3.92 -12.52
C ARG A 9 -17.50 -4.23 -11.05
N ARG A 10 -16.96 -3.44 -10.12
CA ARG A 10 -17.16 -3.63 -8.69
C ARG A 10 -17.72 -2.38 -8.04
N GLU A 11 -18.59 -2.62 -7.08
CA GLU A 11 -19.24 -1.59 -6.30
C GLU A 11 -19.08 -1.88 -4.81
N PHE A 12 -18.84 -0.84 -4.03
CA PHE A 12 -18.82 -0.89 -2.57
C PHE A 12 -19.75 0.19 -2.02
N LEU A 13 -20.78 -0.23 -1.30
CA LEU A 13 -21.73 0.69 -0.68
C LEU A 13 -21.13 1.29 0.59
N SER A 14 -21.14 2.62 0.69
CA SER A 14 -20.59 3.35 1.83
C SER A 14 -21.38 4.63 2.12
N GLU A 15 -20.97 5.32 3.18
CA GLU A 15 -21.49 6.61 3.61
C GLU A 15 -20.40 7.68 3.46
N LYS A 16 -20.76 8.84 2.87
CA LYS A 16 -19.82 9.96 2.64
C LYS A 16 -19.08 10.36 3.92
N ARG A 17 -19.77 10.32 5.08
CA ARG A 17 -19.17 10.65 6.39
C ARG A 17 -18.06 9.69 6.82
N ILE A 18 -18.21 8.39 6.57
CA ILE A 18 -17.22 7.37 6.97
C ILE A 18 -15.95 7.55 6.13
N LEU A 19 -16.12 7.62 4.80
CA LEU A 19 -15.04 7.88 3.87
C LEU A 19 -14.31 9.20 4.19
N SER A 20 -15.05 10.29 4.40
CA SER A 20 -14.47 11.61 4.70
C SER A 20 -13.74 11.68 6.04
N ALA A 21 -14.17 10.90 7.03
CA ALA A 21 -13.53 10.87 8.34
C ALA A 21 -12.13 10.23 8.27
N MET A 22 -11.97 9.25 7.38
CA MET A 22 -10.74 8.47 7.24
C MET A 22 -9.80 8.97 6.14
N SER A 23 -10.35 9.65 5.12
CA SER A 23 -9.64 10.07 3.92
C SER A 23 -9.90 11.53 3.62
N SER A 24 -8.82 12.31 3.59
CA SER A 24 -8.91 13.71 3.17
C SER A 24 -9.19 13.83 1.66
N TYR A 25 -8.81 12.84 0.85
CA TYR A 25 -9.21 12.75 -0.55
C TYR A 25 -10.74 12.70 -0.68
N PHE A 26 -11.39 11.75 -0.01
CA PHE A 26 -12.85 11.61 -0.06
C PHE A 26 -13.56 12.82 0.55
N LYS A 27 -13.02 13.40 1.63
CA LYS A 27 -13.52 14.64 2.19
C LYS A 27 -13.56 15.75 1.15
N ARG A 28 -12.45 15.97 0.43
CA ARG A 28 -12.37 16.97 -0.66
C ARG A 28 -13.31 16.64 -1.81
N ALA A 29 -13.39 15.38 -2.21
CA ALA A 29 -14.26 14.91 -3.28
C ALA A 29 -15.75 15.18 -2.98
N PHE A 30 -16.17 15.05 -1.72
CA PHE A 30 -17.57 15.26 -1.30
C PHE A 30 -17.89 16.69 -0.87
N SER A 31 -16.90 17.50 -0.52
CA SER A 31 -17.10 18.90 -0.10
C SER A 31 -16.90 19.92 -1.23
N GLY A 32 -16.47 19.49 -2.41
CA GLY A 32 -16.23 20.37 -3.56
C GLY A 32 -17.52 20.88 -4.20
N ASN A 33 -17.43 21.93 -5.00
CA ASN A 33 -18.54 22.43 -5.83
C ASN A 33 -18.65 21.69 -7.18
N PHE A 34 -17.95 20.57 -7.35
CA PHE A 34 -17.94 19.78 -8.58
C PHE A 34 -19.10 18.76 -8.58
N SER A 35 -19.51 18.29 -9.77
CA SER A 35 -20.62 17.32 -9.95
C SER A 35 -20.47 16.03 -9.13
N VAL A 36 -19.24 15.65 -8.78
CA VAL A 36 -18.93 14.51 -7.91
C VAL A 36 -19.47 14.68 -6.48
N ALA A 37 -19.55 15.91 -5.97
CA ALA A 37 -20.07 16.16 -4.62
C ALA A 37 -21.58 15.91 -4.52
N THR A 38 -22.32 16.21 -5.58
CA THR A 38 -23.77 15.94 -5.71
C THR A 38 -24.07 14.51 -6.17
N SER A 39 -23.09 13.81 -6.74
CA SER A 39 -23.22 12.42 -7.16
C SER A 39 -23.29 11.48 -5.95
N ASP A 40 -24.07 10.42 -6.09
CA ASP A 40 -24.05 9.27 -5.18
C ASP A 40 -23.10 8.16 -5.65
N VAL A 41 -22.35 8.39 -6.72
CA VAL A 41 -21.32 7.48 -7.24
C VAL A 41 -19.98 8.20 -7.29
N ILE A 42 -18.95 7.57 -6.75
CA ILE A 42 -17.55 7.95 -6.94
C ILE A 42 -16.83 6.81 -7.66
N ASP A 43 -16.20 7.11 -8.79
CA ASP A 43 -15.47 6.13 -9.58
C ASP A 43 -13.96 6.29 -9.33
N LEU A 44 -13.32 5.20 -8.91
CA LEU A 44 -11.88 5.11 -8.69
C LEU A 44 -11.12 4.67 -9.94
N GLY A 45 -11.83 4.38 -11.04
CA GLY A 45 -11.26 4.00 -12.33
C GLY A 45 -10.94 2.50 -12.45
N ASP A 46 -10.13 2.19 -13.47
CA ASP A 46 -9.68 0.83 -13.80
C ASP A 46 -8.36 0.51 -13.11
N GLU A 47 -8.34 0.60 -11.78
CA GLU A 47 -7.17 0.17 -11.04
C GLU A 47 -7.01 -1.35 -11.14
N ASP A 48 -5.84 -1.79 -11.62
CA ASP A 48 -5.43 -3.19 -11.81
C ASP A 48 -5.32 -4.01 -10.50
N ASN A 49 -5.81 -3.49 -9.38
CA ASN A 49 -5.73 -4.16 -8.08
C ASN A 49 -7.02 -4.01 -7.25
N ALA A 50 -8.14 -4.43 -7.81
CA ALA A 50 -9.45 -4.45 -7.17
C ALA A 50 -9.47 -5.04 -5.75
N LYS A 51 -8.63 -6.05 -5.47
CA LYS A 51 -8.51 -6.65 -4.13
C LYS A 51 -7.93 -5.68 -3.11
N ARG A 52 -6.99 -4.83 -3.51
CA ARG A 52 -6.32 -3.83 -2.65
C ARG A 52 -7.23 -2.66 -2.36
N ILE A 53 -7.96 -2.19 -3.37
CA ILE A 53 -9.04 -1.21 -3.18
C ILE A 53 -10.09 -1.73 -2.20
N CYS A 54 -10.55 -2.97 -2.37
CA CYS A 54 -11.48 -3.58 -1.43
C CYS A 54 -10.91 -3.64 0.00
N ALA A 55 -9.65 -4.03 0.16
CA ALA A 55 -8.98 -4.04 1.47
C ALA A 55 -8.87 -2.64 2.10
N MET A 56 -8.53 -1.62 1.31
CA MET A 56 -8.53 -0.22 1.76
C MET A 56 -9.93 0.22 2.23
N LEU A 57 -10.97 -0.09 1.46
CA LEU A 57 -12.36 0.26 1.82
C LEU A 57 -12.80 -0.48 3.08
N CYS A 58 -12.50 -1.76 3.22
CA CYS A 58 -12.74 -2.51 4.46
C CYS A 58 -12.01 -1.90 5.67
N PHE A 59 -10.77 -1.41 5.50
CA PHE A 59 -10.03 -0.72 6.55
C PHE A 59 -10.70 0.59 6.97
N ILE A 60 -11.13 1.42 6.01
CA ILE A 60 -11.88 2.66 6.28
C ILE A 60 -13.15 2.35 7.10
N HIS A 61 -13.78 1.21 6.85
CA HIS A 61 -14.95 0.74 7.59
C HIS A 61 -14.63 0.03 8.92
N GLY A 62 -13.39 0.12 9.40
CA GLY A 62 -13.00 -0.35 10.73
C GLY A 62 -12.53 -1.80 10.78
N THR A 63 -12.32 -2.47 9.63
CA THR A 63 -11.68 -3.78 9.62
C THR A 63 -10.23 -3.63 10.10
N PRO A 64 -9.81 -4.33 11.16
CA PRO A 64 -8.43 -4.27 11.64
C PRO A 64 -7.44 -4.65 10.54
N TYR A 65 -6.30 -3.96 10.46
CA TYR A 65 -5.31 -4.22 9.41
C TYR A 65 -4.84 -5.68 9.37
N THR A 66 -4.70 -6.32 10.54
CA THR A 66 -4.33 -7.74 10.68
C THR A 66 -5.35 -8.72 10.12
N ARG A 67 -6.57 -8.28 9.84
CA ARG A 67 -7.64 -9.09 9.22
C ARG A 67 -7.82 -8.81 7.72
N LEU A 68 -7.19 -7.78 7.19
CA LEU A 68 -7.19 -7.50 5.74
C LEU A 68 -6.31 -8.47 4.97
N HIS A 69 -5.32 -9.03 5.66
CA HIS A 69 -4.34 -9.95 5.10
C HIS A 69 -4.46 -11.31 5.78
N GLN A 70 -4.72 -12.36 5.01
CA GLN A 70 -4.54 -13.73 5.49
C GLN A 70 -3.10 -14.11 5.17
N ARG A 71 -2.23 -14.27 6.17
CA ARG A 71 -0.84 -14.69 5.98
C ARG A 71 -0.77 -15.91 5.06
N ASN A 72 -0.40 -15.69 3.82
CA ASN A 72 -0.03 -16.73 2.87
C ASN A 72 1.47 -17.02 3.08
N ALA A 73 1.87 -18.28 2.90
CA ALA A 73 3.26 -18.72 3.08
C ALA A 73 4.21 -18.26 1.95
N VAL A 74 3.72 -17.47 0.99
CA VAL A 74 4.47 -17.01 -0.19
C VAL A 74 4.70 -15.51 -0.04
N GLY A 75 5.87 -15.00 -0.43
CA GLY A 75 6.35 -13.61 -0.23
C GLY A 75 5.46 -12.44 -0.70
N HIS A 76 4.26 -12.73 -1.23
CA HIS A 76 3.19 -11.78 -1.54
C HIS A 76 2.71 -10.93 -0.35
N ASN A 77 3.15 -11.24 0.87
CA ASN A 77 2.86 -10.45 2.07
C ASN A 77 3.52 -9.06 2.00
N LEU A 78 4.76 -8.95 1.50
CA LEU A 78 5.47 -7.67 1.43
C LEU A 78 4.87 -6.74 0.40
N ASP A 79 4.59 -7.25 -0.80
CA ASP A 79 3.83 -6.53 -1.81
C ASP A 79 2.48 -6.06 -1.27
N PHE A 80 1.87 -6.86 -0.38
CA PHE A 80 0.60 -6.48 0.19
C PHE A 80 0.65 -5.18 0.98
N HIS A 81 1.67 -5.02 1.81
CA HIS A 81 1.84 -3.83 2.60
C HIS A 81 2.26 -2.63 1.75
N ILE A 82 3.11 -2.82 0.74
CA ILE A 82 3.52 -1.74 -0.18
C ILE A 82 2.29 -1.19 -0.92
N ASP A 83 1.47 -2.05 -1.52
CA ASP A 83 0.27 -1.61 -2.27
C ASP A 83 -0.69 -0.80 -1.38
N LEU A 84 -0.91 -1.25 -0.14
CA LEU A 84 -1.82 -0.58 0.81
C LEU A 84 -1.22 0.74 1.32
N TYR A 85 0.10 0.84 1.41
CA TYR A 85 0.78 2.11 1.71
C TYR A 85 0.56 3.12 0.58
N LEU A 86 0.78 2.71 -0.66
CA LEU A 86 0.59 3.56 -1.85
C LEU A 86 -0.86 4.02 -1.99
N LEU A 87 -1.83 3.13 -1.79
CA LEU A 87 -3.24 3.52 -1.73
C LEU A 87 -3.52 4.50 -0.60
N GLY A 88 -2.90 4.29 0.57
CA GLY A 88 -2.99 5.23 1.69
C GLY A 88 -2.41 6.61 1.36
N GLU A 89 -1.42 6.69 0.46
CA GLU A 89 -0.91 7.96 -0.03
C GLU A 89 -1.84 8.60 -1.07
N GLN A 90 -2.23 7.84 -2.10
CA GLN A 90 -3.13 8.27 -3.18
C GLN A 90 -4.46 8.80 -2.63
N PHE A 91 -5.05 8.08 -1.69
CA PHE A 91 -6.33 8.42 -1.07
C PHE A 91 -6.18 9.20 0.25
N ASP A 92 -4.98 9.62 0.62
CA ASP A 92 -4.71 10.47 1.79
C ASP A 92 -5.32 9.91 3.10
N ILE A 93 -4.96 8.66 3.40
CA ILE A 93 -5.39 7.84 4.55
C ILE A 93 -4.16 7.55 5.42
N ARG A 94 -3.78 8.52 6.26
CA ARG A 94 -2.57 8.44 7.10
C ARG A 94 -2.50 7.19 7.97
N THR A 95 -3.61 6.78 8.57
CA THR A 95 -3.67 5.60 9.45
C THR A 95 -3.42 4.30 8.70
N LEU A 96 -3.82 4.22 7.42
CA LEU A 96 -3.55 3.07 6.57
C LEU A 96 -2.07 2.97 6.23
N ARG A 97 -1.44 4.09 5.85
CA ARG A 97 0.01 4.16 5.60
C ARG A 97 0.81 3.69 6.81
N TYR A 98 0.50 4.23 7.98
CA TYR A 98 1.20 3.84 9.21
C TYR A 98 1.02 2.36 9.55
N ALA A 99 -0.20 1.82 9.42
CA ALA A 99 -0.47 0.40 9.67
C ALA A 99 0.27 -0.50 8.67
N ALA A 100 0.30 -0.12 7.39
CA ALA A 100 0.98 -0.85 6.34
C ALA A 100 2.49 -0.88 6.54
N ALA A 101 3.15 0.28 6.72
CA ALA A 101 4.60 0.34 6.93
C ALA A 101 5.02 -0.37 8.23
N THR A 102 4.24 -0.24 9.30
CA THR A 102 4.52 -0.94 10.56
C THR A 102 4.44 -2.46 10.41
N THR A 103 3.46 -2.94 9.65
CA THR A 103 3.30 -4.39 9.42
C THR A 103 4.36 -4.90 8.44
N PHE A 104 4.68 -4.14 7.39
CA PHE A 104 5.80 -4.40 6.50
C PHE A 104 7.09 -4.61 7.28
N PHE A 105 7.46 -3.69 8.18
CA PHE A 105 8.66 -3.82 9.02
C PHE A 105 8.69 -5.14 9.79
N LYS A 106 7.57 -5.49 10.44
CA LYS A 106 7.46 -6.71 11.25
C LYS A 106 7.59 -7.98 10.42
N GLU A 107 7.11 -7.97 9.18
CA GLU A 107 7.10 -9.17 8.33
C GLU A 107 8.35 -9.29 7.46
N ALA A 108 8.91 -8.18 6.98
CA ALA A 108 10.08 -8.11 6.12
C ALA A 108 11.29 -8.83 6.73
N VAL A 109 11.48 -8.74 8.04
CA VAL A 109 12.58 -9.40 8.76
C VAL A 109 12.55 -10.93 8.56
N PHE A 110 11.37 -11.55 8.39
CA PHE A 110 11.28 -13.00 8.13
C PHE A 110 11.67 -13.39 6.70
N PHE A 111 11.76 -12.43 5.78
CA PHE A 111 12.01 -12.66 4.36
C PHE A 111 13.39 -12.18 3.90
N ILE A 112 14.24 -11.66 4.80
CA ILE A 112 15.58 -11.12 4.48
C ILE A 112 16.42 -12.11 3.66
N ASP A 113 16.38 -13.39 4.03
CA ASP A 113 17.18 -14.45 3.40
C ASP A 113 16.51 -15.02 2.14
N THR A 114 15.39 -14.43 1.69
CA THR A 114 14.61 -14.89 0.53
C THR A 114 14.68 -13.89 -0.63
N PRO A 115 14.42 -14.30 -1.89
CA PRO A 115 14.38 -13.39 -3.03
C PRO A 115 13.28 -12.32 -2.93
N TRP A 116 12.27 -12.54 -2.09
CA TRP A 116 11.11 -11.66 -1.94
C TRP A 116 11.44 -10.33 -1.29
N PHE A 117 12.40 -10.31 -0.36
CA PHE A 117 12.78 -9.05 0.30
C PHE A 117 13.50 -8.09 -0.66
N PRO A 118 14.54 -8.51 -1.43
CA PRO A 118 15.15 -7.64 -2.44
C PRO A 118 14.15 -7.10 -3.48
N MET A 119 13.21 -7.92 -3.94
CA MET A 119 12.12 -7.46 -4.82
C MET A 119 11.25 -6.39 -4.17
N ALA A 120 10.92 -6.55 -2.89
CA ALA A 120 10.17 -5.54 -2.14
C ALA A 120 10.99 -4.25 -1.95
N VAL A 121 12.30 -4.35 -1.70
CA VAL A 121 13.20 -3.18 -1.60
C VAL A 121 13.21 -2.40 -2.91
N GLN A 122 13.39 -3.07 -4.06
CA GLN A 122 13.34 -2.43 -5.38
C GLN A 122 12.03 -1.66 -5.60
N ARG A 123 10.88 -2.20 -5.17
CA ARG A 123 9.60 -1.50 -5.30
C ARG A 123 9.49 -0.22 -4.47
N VAL A 124 10.27 -0.10 -3.39
CA VAL A 124 10.21 1.04 -2.46
C VAL A 124 11.30 2.08 -2.75
N ILE A 125 12.51 1.63 -3.08
CA ILE A 125 13.68 2.51 -3.25
C ILE A 125 14.46 2.29 -4.56
N GLY A 126 14.04 1.35 -5.40
CA GLY A 126 14.67 1.11 -6.69
C GLY A 126 14.42 2.26 -7.69
N PRO A 127 15.04 2.18 -8.89
CA PRO A 127 15.04 3.27 -9.85
C PRO A 127 13.63 3.65 -10.37
N ASP A 128 12.73 2.68 -10.44
CA ASP A 128 11.34 2.87 -10.88
C ASP A 128 10.35 3.03 -9.71
N ALA A 129 10.85 3.18 -8.47
CA ALA A 129 9.99 3.35 -7.31
C ALA A 129 9.17 4.65 -7.40
N PRO A 130 7.88 4.63 -7.02
CA PRO A 130 7.07 5.84 -7.03
C PRO A 130 7.61 6.87 -6.04
N VAL A 131 7.59 8.14 -6.45
CA VAL A 131 7.97 9.24 -5.56
C VAL A 131 6.87 9.42 -4.50
N MET A 132 7.18 9.03 -3.27
CA MET A 132 6.24 9.13 -2.15
C MET A 132 6.36 10.49 -1.45
N ALA A 133 5.22 11.11 -1.13
CA ALA A 133 5.20 12.34 -0.34
C ALA A 133 5.53 12.05 1.14
N ASP A 134 5.13 10.89 1.64
CA ASP A 134 5.50 10.40 2.97
C ASP A 134 6.62 9.37 2.83
N GLN A 135 7.75 9.66 3.45
CA GLN A 135 8.97 8.85 3.34
C GLN A 135 9.05 7.73 4.38
N TYR A 136 8.02 7.54 5.22
CA TYR A 136 8.09 6.59 6.32
C TYR A 136 8.34 5.14 5.85
N LEU A 137 7.75 4.70 4.74
CA LEU A 137 8.02 3.36 4.20
C LEU A 137 9.47 3.23 3.69
N VAL A 138 10.01 4.29 3.07
CA VAL A 138 11.40 4.35 2.61
C VAL A 138 12.35 4.26 3.80
N GLU A 139 12.15 5.10 4.82
CA GLU A 139 12.95 5.12 6.05
C GLU A 139 12.97 3.75 6.75
N VAL A 140 11.80 3.12 6.88
CA VAL A 140 11.64 1.78 7.44
C VAL A 140 12.40 0.74 6.61
N THR A 141 12.30 0.80 5.28
CA THR A 141 12.95 -0.16 4.38
C THR A 141 14.47 -0.03 4.43
N VAL A 142 14.99 1.19 4.38
CA VAL A 142 16.42 1.49 4.50
C VAL A 142 16.94 1.02 5.86
N LYS A 143 16.18 1.27 6.94
CA LYS A 143 16.55 0.80 8.28
C LYS A 143 16.73 -0.72 8.33
N ILE A 144 15.78 -1.49 7.79
CA ILE A 144 15.89 -2.96 7.74
C ILE A 144 17.14 -3.37 6.94
N CYS A 145 17.41 -2.71 5.82
CA CYS A 145 18.59 -3.01 5.00
C CYS A 145 19.90 -2.79 5.77
N ILE A 146 20.00 -1.68 6.51
CA ILE A 146 21.18 -1.38 7.34
C ILE A 146 21.32 -2.39 8.49
N GLU A 147 20.24 -2.66 9.22
CA GLU A 147 20.26 -3.55 10.39
C GLU A 147 20.57 -5.02 10.03
N HIS A 148 20.35 -5.40 8.77
CA HIS A 148 20.51 -6.79 8.30
C HIS A 148 21.45 -6.93 7.12
N ILE A 149 22.35 -5.96 6.90
CA ILE A 149 23.24 -5.94 5.74
C ILE A 149 24.09 -7.21 5.60
N GLU A 150 24.58 -7.76 6.72
CA GLU A 150 25.40 -8.98 6.72
C GLU A 150 24.66 -10.19 6.14
N LYS A 151 23.33 -10.27 6.32
CA LYS A 151 22.51 -11.30 5.71
C LYS A 151 22.22 -11.00 4.24
N LEU A 152 21.93 -9.73 3.93
CA LEU A 152 21.60 -9.29 2.58
C LEU A 152 22.74 -9.50 1.59
N ILE A 153 23.99 -9.30 2.00
CA ILE A 153 25.15 -9.57 1.13
C ILE A 153 25.33 -11.06 0.81
N THR A 154 24.69 -11.96 1.56
CA THR A 154 24.65 -13.41 1.26
C THR A 154 23.41 -13.84 0.48
N ASN A 155 22.44 -12.94 0.32
CA ASN A 155 21.26 -13.17 -0.51
C ASN A 155 21.62 -12.95 -1.98
N GLU A 156 21.71 -14.03 -2.75
CA GLU A 156 22.10 -14.00 -4.17
C GLU A 156 21.28 -12.99 -4.97
N ARG A 157 19.97 -12.93 -4.75
CA ARG A 157 19.08 -12.02 -5.47
C ARG A 157 19.38 -10.56 -5.14
N PHE A 158 19.68 -10.25 -3.87
CA PHE A 158 20.04 -8.89 -3.47
C PHE A 158 21.32 -8.44 -4.17
N VAL A 159 22.35 -9.30 -4.20
CA VAL A 159 23.64 -9.02 -4.82
C VAL A 159 23.49 -8.84 -6.33
N GLU A 160 22.74 -9.72 -7.00
CA GLU A 160 22.42 -9.60 -8.44
C GLU A 160 21.78 -8.24 -8.77
N MET A 161 20.72 -7.87 -8.03
CA MET A 161 19.98 -6.64 -8.28
C MET A 161 20.85 -5.39 -7.99
N ALA A 162 21.64 -5.42 -6.92
CA ALA A 162 22.57 -4.33 -6.61
C ALA A 162 23.62 -4.14 -7.73
N HIS A 163 24.17 -5.22 -8.28
CA HIS A 163 25.11 -5.14 -9.41
C HIS A 163 24.44 -4.66 -10.70
N ALA A 164 23.16 -4.97 -10.90
CA ALA A 164 22.37 -4.51 -12.03
C ALA A 164 21.94 -3.03 -11.92
N GLY A 165 22.15 -2.37 -10.78
CA GLY A 165 21.67 -1.01 -10.51
C GLY A 165 20.15 -0.95 -10.28
N GLU A 166 19.57 -2.06 -9.83
CA GLU A 166 18.14 -2.22 -9.57
C GLU A 166 17.74 -1.87 -8.11
N LEU A 167 18.71 -1.59 -7.25
CA LEU A 167 18.58 -1.24 -5.82
C LEU A 167 19.38 0.01 -5.45
#